data_AF-A0A1J4T7C3-F1
#
_entry.id   AF-A0A1J4T7C3-F1
#
_cell.length_a   1.000
_cell.length_b   1.000
_cell.length_c   1.000
_cell.angle_alpha   90.00
_cell.angle_beta   90.00
_cell.angle_gamma   90.00
#
_symmetry.space_group_name_H-M   'P 1'
#
loop_
_entity.id
_entity.type
_entity.pdbx_description
1 polymer ?
#
loop_
_entity_poly.entity_id
_entity_poly.type
_entity_poly.pdbx_seq_one_letter_code
_entity_poly.pdbx_strand_id
1 'polypeptide(L)'
;MEKIIGERNRIIALNLSLRFAKEYLEMLYKMRKNYTTDEIQESTKLTIIQRALWTSLIIEIGRLFDTYETKNKKVISFKKIKSLEKDINNIHSEAIIGKIINTRKTFTAHWGKKKDKVVSVDEVCNSNLGTLLEKIEKLKIA
;
A
#
# COMPACT_ATOMS: atom_id res chain seq x y z
N MET A 1 31.54 -2.04 -0.45
CA MET A 1 30.98 -1.82 0.90
C MET A 1 29.74 -0.91 0.85
N GLU A 2 29.79 0.23 0.15
CA GLU A 2 28.66 1.17 0.00
C GLU A 2 27.38 0.55 -0.62
N LYS A 3 27.52 -0.33 -1.63
CA LYS A 3 26.39 -0.99 -2.30
C LYS A 3 25.54 -1.85 -1.34
N ILE A 4 26.19 -2.51 -0.37
CA ILE A 4 25.56 -3.40 0.62
C ILE A 4 24.81 -2.56 1.68
N ILE A 5 25.39 -1.44 2.12
CA ILE A 5 24.76 -0.50 3.06
C ILE A 5 23.51 0.13 2.41
N GLY A 6 23.60 0.50 1.14
CA GLY A 6 22.47 1.03 0.37
C GLY A 6 21.31 0.05 0.21
N GLU A 7 21.58 -1.25 0.08
CA GLU A 7 20.54 -2.28 -0.05
C GLU A 7 19.88 -2.61 1.31
N ARG A 8 20.66 -2.66 2.38
CA ARG A 8 20.16 -2.85 3.75
C ARG A 8 19.22 -1.72 4.19
N ASN A 9 19.58 -0.47 3.90
CA ASN A 9 18.73 0.69 4.22
C ASN A 9 17.40 0.67 3.45
N ARG A 10 17.40 0.14 2.21
CA ARG A 10 16.17 -0.04 1.42
C ARG A 10 15.25 -1.09 2.02
N ILE A 11 15.82 -2.23 2.43
CA ILE A 11 15.08 -3.29 3.11
C ILE A 11 14.42 -2.76 4.39
N ILE A 12 15.17 -2.03 5.22
CA ILE A 12 14.63 -1.45 6.45
C ILE A 12 13.47 -0.49 6.16
N ALA A 13 13.63 0.40 5.17
CA ALA A 13 12.57 1.32 4.78
C ALA A 13 11.32 0.59 4.27
N LEU A 14 11.49 -0.48 3.49
CA LEU A 14 10.37 -1.29 2.98
C LEU A 14 9.68 -2.10 4.08
N ASN A 15 10.43 -2.61 5.06
CA ASN A 15 9.86 -3.28 6.24
C ASN A 15 9.06 -2.30 7.10
N LEU A 16 9.51 -1.04 7.24
CA LEU A 16 8.73 0.01 7.89
C LEU A 16 7.44 0.31 7.13
N SER A 17 7.52 0.47 5.80
CA SER A 17 6.32 0.64 4.96
C SER A 17 5.35 -0.54 5.08
N LEU A 18 5.86 -1.78 5.14
CA LEU A 18 5.04 -2.97 5.32
C LEU A 18 4.31 -2.96 6.66
N ARG A 19 5.04 -2.65 7.73
CA ARG A 19 4.48 -2.51 9.07
C ARG A 19 3.37 -1.45 9.11
N PHE A 20 3.63 -0.26 8.59
CA PHE A 20 2.62 0.81 8.57
C PHE A 20 1.42 0.46 7.70
N ALA A 21 1.61 -0.19 6.55
CA ALA A 21 0.50 -0.68 5.74
C ALA A 21 -0.41 -1.64 6.54
N LYS A 22 0.17 -2.56 7.32
CA LYS A 22 -0.59 -3.46 8.19
C LYS A 22 -1.34 -2.70 9.29
N GLU A 23 -0.66 -1.77 9.98
CA GLU A 23 -1.26 -0.97 11.05
C GLU A 23 -2.44 -0.13 10.53
N TYR A 24 -2.30 0.55 9.39
CA TYR A 24 -3.38 1.34 8.79
C TYR A 24 -4.55 0.47 8.32
N LEU A 25 -4.26 -0.70 7.75
CA LEU A 25 -5.30 -1.66 7.37
C LEU A 25 -6.09 -2.14 8.59
N GLU A 26 -5.41 -2.50 9.67
CA GLU A 26 -6.05 -2.92 10.92
C GLU A 26 -6.91 -1.80 11.52
N MET A 27 -6.43 -0.55 11.50
CA MET A 27 -7.22 0.60 11.97
C MET A 27 -8.48 0.82 11.12
N LEU A 28 -8.38 0.67 9.80
CA LEU A 28 -9.56 0.72 8.90
C LEU A 28 -10.56 -0.40 9.24
N TYR A 29 -10.07 -1.61 9.53
CA TYR A 29 -10.92 -2.76 9.91
C TYR A 29 -11.64 -2.48 11.22
N LYS A 30 -10.91 -1.98 12.23
CA LYS A 30 -11.48 -1.57 13.52
C LYS A 30 -12.54 -0.49 13.34
N MET A 31 -12.28 0.52 12.51
CA MET A 31 -13.27 1.56 12.22
C MET A 31 -14.54 0.98 11.58
N ARG A 32 -14.42 0.10 10.59
CA ARG A 32 -15.58 -0.54 9.94
C ARG A 32 -16.34 -1.50 10.86
N LYS A 33 -15.67 -2.11 11.83
CA LYS A 33 -16.30 -2.95 12.85
C LYS A 33 -17.09 -2.12 13.87
N ASN A 34 -16.58 -0.93 14.21
CA ASN A 34 -17.14 -0.11 15.27
C ASN A 34 -18.18 0.91 14.78
N TYR A 35 -18.16 1.25 13.49
CA TYR A 35 -19.04 2.25 12.89
C TYR A 35 -19.55 1.80 11.52
N THR A 36 -20.83 2.06 11.27
CA THR A 36 -21.47 1.92 9.96
C THR A 36 -20.92 2.94 8.97
N THR A 37 -21.24 2.78 7.69
CA THR A 37 -20.86 3.76 6.66
C THR A 37 -21.48 5.14 6.93
N ASP A 38 -22.73 5.16 7.35
CA ASP A 38 -23.49 6.39 7.56
C ASP A 38 -22.95 7.18 8.75
N GLU A 39 -22.67 6.51 9.88
CA GLU A 39 -22.05 7.15 11.05
C GLU A 39 -20.69 7.77 10.74
N ILE A 40 -19.90 7.14 9.85
CA ILE A 40 -18.61 7.71 9.42
C ILE A 40 -18.83 8.95 8.56
N GLN A 41 -19.80 8.92 7.64
CA GLN A 41 -20.09 10.04 6.73
C GLN A 41 -20.71 11.25 7.44
N GLU A 42 -21.57 11.02 8.43
CA GLU A 42 -22.21 12.06 9.22
C GLU A 42 -21.25 12.73 10.21
N SER A 43 -20.16 12.04 10.59
CA SER A 43 -19.12 12.58 11.45
C SER A 43 -17.90 13.07 10.67
N THR A 44 -17.75 14.39 10.57
CA THR A 44 -16.56 15.04 9.98
C THR A 44 -15.25 14.47 10.53
N LYS A 45 -15.19 14.22 11.84
CA LYS A 45 -13.99 13.66 12.49
C LYS A 45 -13.71 12.23 12.01
N LEU A 46 -14.71 11.35 11.98
CA LEU A 46 -14.53 9.96 11.54
C LEU A 46 -14.17 9.91 10.05
N THR A 47 -14.83 10.73 9.22
CA THR A 47 -14.50 10.86 7.81
C THR A 47 -13.04 11.29 7.59
N ILE A 48 -12.54 12.30 8.31
CA ILE A 48 -11.14 12.74 8.20
C ILE A 48 -10.19 11.61 8.58
N ILE A 49 -10.44 10.92 9.69
CA ILE A 49 -9.58 9.82 10.15
C ILE A 49 -9.58 8.69 9.12
N GLN A 50 -10.75 8.26 8.64
CA GLN A 50 -10.85 7.18 7.65
C GLN A 50 -10.10 7.55 6.36
N ARG A 51 -10.27 8.79 5.86
CA ARG A 51 -9.56 9.27 4.66
C ARG A 51 -8.06 9.32 4.86
N ALA A 52 -7.60 9.77 6.04
CA ALA A 52 -6.18 9.82 6.37
C ALA A 52 -5.58 8.40 6.39
N LEU A 53 -6.21 7.46 7.08
CA LEU A 53 -5.76 6.06 7.14
C LEU A 53 -5.73 5.41 5.75
N TRP A 54 -6.79 5.61 4.97
CA TRP A 54 -6.90 5.05 3.62
C TRP A 54 -5.85 5.64 2.67
N THR A 55 -5.64 6.95 2.72
CA THR A 55 -4.60 7.61 1.91
C THR A 55 -3.20 7.12 2.30
N SER A 56 -2.92 7.00 3.60
CA SER A 56 -1.64 6.49 4.09
C SER A 56 -1.41 5.03 3.67
N LEU A 57 -2.44 4.18 3.75
CA LEU A 57 -2.37 2.80 3.26
C LEU A 57 -2.02 2.76 1.76
N ILE A 58 -2.70 3.57 0.93
CA ILE A 58 -2.43 3.65 -0.51
C ILE A 58 -0.97 4.04 -0.80
N ILE A 59 -0.43 4.99 -0.03
CA ILE A 59 0.96 5.44 -0.16
C ILE A 59 1.93 4.31 0.17
N GLU A 60 1.74 3.64 1.31
CA GLU A 60 2.66 2.57 1.73
C GLU A 60 2.61 1.37 0.78
N ILE A 61 1.42 0.90 0.38
CA ILE A 61 1.28 -0.15 -0.66
C ILE A 61 1.96 0.30 -1.96
N GLY A 62 1.76 1.56 -2.35
CA GLY A 62 2.41 2.14 -3.51
C GLY A 62 3.93 2.06 -3.45
N ARG A 63 4.55 2.32 -2.29
CA ARG A 63 5.99 2.18 -2.07
C ARG A 63 6.47 0.74 -2.17
N LEU A 64 5.74 -0.20 -1.55
CA LEU A 64 6.12 -1.62 -1.54
C LEU A 64 6.27 -2.20 -2.97
N PHE A 65 5.41 -1.76 -3.89
CA PHE A 65 5.32 -2.29 -5.25
C PHE A 65 5.74 -1.31 -6.36
N ASP A 66 6.29 -0.14 -6.02
CA ASP A 66 6.60 0.90 -7.01
C ASP A 66 7.59 0.42 -8.07
N THR A 67 7.26 0.61 -9.34
CA THR A 67 8.17 0.36 -10.47
C THR A 67 8.50 1.62 -11.25
N TYR A 68 7.96 2.78 -10.87
CA TYR A 68 8.12 3.99 -11.64
C TYR A 68 9.53 4.57 -11.44
N GLU A 69 10.38 4.44 -12.45
CA GLU A 69 11.66 5.15 -12.52
C GLU A 69 11.50 6.38 -13.42
N THR A 70 11.73 7.57 -12.88
CA THR A 70 12.02 8.73 -13.71
C THR A 70 13.53 8.96 -13.73
N LYS A 71 14.01 9.65 -14.77
CA LYS A 71 15.44 9.96 -14.99
C LYS A 71 16.18 10.46 -13.73
N ASN A 72 15.47 11.06 -12.77
CA ASN A 72 16.04 11.63 -11.54
C ASN A 72 15.54 11.00 -10.21
N LYS A 73 14.70 9.95 -10.22
CA LYS A 73 14.21 9.31 -8.98
C LYS A 73 14.27 7.80 -9.05
N LYS A 74 15.23 7.22 -8.31
CA LYS A 74 15.24 5.78 -7.99
C LYS A 74 14.25 5.52 -6.87
N VAL A 75 13.11 4.91 -7.18
CA VAL A 75 12.16 4.42 -6.16
C VAL A 75 12.69 3.15 -5.51
N ILE A 76 12.41 3.00 -4.22
CA ILE A 76 12.72 1.82 -3.41
C ILE A 76 11.45 0.96 -3.37
N SER A 77 11.54 -0.31 -3.76
CA SER A 77 10.41 -1.26 -3.75
C SER A 77 10.91 -2.70 -3.63
N PHE A 78 10.05 -3.60 -3.13
CA PHE A 78 10.38 -5.02 -3.03
C PHE A 78 10.58 -5.67 -4.40
N LYS A 79 9.93 -5.13 -5.45
CA LYS A 79 10.10 -5.58 -6.83
C LYS A 79 11.53 -5.45 -7.36
N LYS A 80 12.35 -4.58 -6.75
CA LYS A 80 13.74 -4.37 -7.15
C LYS A 80 14.73 -5.24 -6.37
N ILE A 81 14.25 -6.04 -5.42
CA ILE A 81 15.07 -6.99 -4.67
C ILE A 81 15.00 -8.34 -5.39
N LYS A 82 16.07 -8.69 -6.11
CA LYS A 82 16.11 -9.88 -6.98
C LYS A 82 15.75 -11.18 -6.26
N SER A 83 16.17 -11.35 -5.01
CA SER A 83 15.86 -12.54 -4.21
C SER A 83 14.37 -12.70 -3.91
N LEU A 84 13.58 -11.63 -4.02
CA LEU A 84 12.15 -11.60 -3.70
C LEU A 84 11.27 -11.43 -4.95
N GLU A 85 11.87 -11.24 -6.12
CA GLU A 85 11.18 -10.78 -7.33
C GLU A 85 10.00 -11.68 -7.72
N LYS A 86 10.19 -13.00 -7.70
CA LYS A 86 9.16 -13.97 -8.07
C LYS A 86 7.95 -13.88 -7.13
N ASP A 87 8.18 -13.92 -5.82
CA ASP A 87 7.10 -13.91 -4.83
C ASP A 87 6.36 -12.57 -4.81
N ILE A 88 7.10 -11.47 -4.95
CA ILE A 88 6.52 -10.13 -4.99
C ILE A 88 5.74 -9.89 -6.28
N ASN A 89 6.19 -10.42 -7.42
CA ASN A 89 5.44 -10.34 -8.68
C ASN A 89 4.12 -11.12 -8.59
N ASN A 90 4.12 -12.29 -7.94
CA ASN A 90 2.89 -13.04 -7.69
C ASN A 90 1.91 -12.22 -6.83
N ILE A 91 2.38 -11.63 -5.73
CA ILE A 91 1.55 -10.79 -4.86
C ILE A 91 1.04 -9.54 -5.60
N HIS A 92 1.88 -8.91 -6.42
CA HIS A 92 1.48 -7.73 -7.20
C HIS A 92 0.42 -8.06 -8.27
N SER A 93 0.39 -9.30 -8.77
CA SER A 93 -0.63 -9.72 -9.74
C SER A 93 -2.05 -9.77 -9.16
N GLU A 94 -2.19 -9.71 -7.83
CA GLU A 94 -3.48 -9.68 -7.15
C GLU A 94 -4.25 -8.40 -7.45
N ALA A 95 -5.53 -8.55 -7.82
CA ALA A 95 -6.36 -7.46 -8.32
C ALA A 95 -6.45 -6.27 -7.35
N ILE A 96 -6.49 -6.54 -6.04
CA ILE A 96 -6.58 -5.48 -5.03
C ILE A 96 -5.33 -4.59 -5.00
N ILE A 97 -4.14 -5.17 -5.17
CA ILE A 97 -2.88 -4.40 -5.21
C ILE A 97 -2.88 -3.49 -6.43
N GLY A 98 -3.26 -4.02 -7.60
CA GLY A 98 -3.39 -3.23 -8.83
C GLY A 98 -4.37 -2.06 -8.70
N LYS A 99 -5.53 -2.28 -8.06
CA LYS A 99 -6.53 -1.24 -7.79
C LYS A 99 -6.01 -0.15 -6.84
N ILE A 100 -5.29 -0.52 -5.78
CA ILE A 100 -4.68 0.43 -4.85
C ILE A 100 -3.61 1.27 -5.56
N ILE A 101 -2.76 0.65 -6.37
CA ILE A 101 -1.71 1.36 -7.14
C ILE A 101 -2.34 2.31 -8.17
N ASN A 102 -3.40 1.90 -8.85
CA ASN A 102 -4.12 2.79 -9.75
C ASN A 102 -4.79 3.95 -9.01
N THR A 103 -5.39 3.67 -7.85
CA THR A 103 -5.96 4.69 -6.96
C THR A 103 -4.92 5.72 -6.55
N ARG A 104 -3.70 5.30 -6.20
CA ARG A 104 -2.57 6.21 -5.91
C ARG A 104 -2.32 7.19 -7.06
N LYS A 105 -2.30 6.71 -8.31
CA LYS A 105 -2.08 7.57 -9.49
C LYS A 105 -3.18 8.64 -9.61
N THR A 106 -4.42 8.31 -9.26
CA THR A 106 -5.53 9.28 -9.25
C THR A 106 -5.31 10.37 -8.19
N PHE A 107 -4.80 10.02 -7.00
CA PHE A 107 -4.56 10.98 -5.92
C PHE A 107 -3.30 11.84 -6.11
N THR A 108 -2.18 11.26 -6.56
CA THR A 108 -0.87 11.95 -6.54
C THR A 108 -0.49 12.61 -7.86
N ALA A 109 -1.19 12.31 -8.96
CA ALA A 109 -0.67 12.64 -10.28
C ALA A 109 -1.44 13.78 -10.98
N HIS A 110 -2.70 14.08 -10.66
CA HIS A 110 -3.56 14.91 -11.55
C HIS A 110 -3.65 14.36 -13.01
N TRP A 111 -3.22 13.12 -13.28
CA TRP A 111 -3.23 12.47 -14.60
C TRP A 111 -4.48 11.60 -14.83
N GLY A 112 -5.54 11.81 -14.06
CA GLY A 112 -6.81 11.08 -14.21
C GLY A 112 -7.57 11.52 -15.46
N LYS A 113 -7.05 11.23 -16.67
CA LYS A 113 -7.80 11.38 -17.93
C LYS A 113 -8.97 10.38 -18.04
N LYS A 114 -9.02 9.38 -17.15
CA LYS A 114 -10.13 8.43 -17.01
C LYS A 114 -10.63 8.45 -15.58
N LYS A 115 -11.95 8.40 -15.39
CA LYS A 115 -12.59 8.07 -14.11
C LYS A 115 -12.26 6.62 -13.75
N ASP A 116 -11.01 6.33 -13.43
CA ASP A 116 -10.64 5.03 -12.91
C ASP A 116 -11.29 4.89 -11.54
N LYS A 117 -12.03 3.79 -11.33
CA LYS A 117 -12.74 3.54 -10.07
C LYS A 117 -11.71 3.49 -8.94
N VAL A 118 -11.79 4.49 -8.07
CA VAL A 118 -11.03 4.57 -6.83
C VAL A 118 -11.48 3.43 -5.91
N VAL A 119 -10.53 2.64 -5.41
CA VAL A 119 -10.83 1.49 -4.53
C VAL A 119 -11.45 1.99 -3.23
N SER A 120 -12.63 1.50 -2.84
CA SER A 120 -13.26 1.96 -1.60
C SER A 120 -12.61 1.31 -0.36
N VAL A 121 -12.81 1.92 0.82
CA VAL A 121 -12.40 1.31 2.09
C VAL A 121 -13.10 -0.04 2.29
N ASP A 122 -14.37 -0.16 1.90
CA ASP A 122 -15.11 -1.42 1.98
C ASP A 122 -14.50 -2.51 1.11
N GLU A 123 -14.11 -2.16 -0.11
CA GLU A 123 -13.46 -3.10 -1.00
C GLU A 123 -12.12 -3.57 -0.43
N VAL A 124 -11.34 -2.65 0.15
CA VAL A 124 -10.09 -3.00 0.84
C VAL A 124 -10.37 -3.93 2.03
N CYS A 125 -11.35 -3.61 2.87
CA CYS A 125 -11.68 -4.41 4.06
C CYS A 125 -12.23 -5.80 3.75
N ASN A 126 -12.89 -5.96 2.61
CA ASN A 126 -13.43 -7.24 2.17
C ASN A 126 -12.48 -8.01 1.22
N SER A 127 -11.25 -7.53 1.04
CA SER A 127 -10.25 -8.16 0.17
C SER A 127 -9.33 -9.11 0.91
N ASN A 128 -8.47 -9.81 0.16
CA ASN A 128 -7.36 -10.61 0.70
C ASN A 128 -6.12 -9.79 1.07
N LEU A 129 -6.17 -8.45 1.08
CA LEU A 129 -4.99 -7.58 1.27
C LEU A 129 -4.21 -7.90 2.55
N GLY A 130 -4.90 -8.14 3.68
CA GLY A 130 -4.23 -8.49 4.94
C GLY A 130 -3.37 -9.75 4.82
N THR A 131 -3.92 -10.80 4.20
CA THR A 131 -3.19 -12.05 3.92
C THR A 131 -2.00 -11.82 2.99
N LEU A 132 -2.13 -10.94 2.00
CA LEU A 132 -1.02 -10.60 1.10
C LEU A 132 0.11 -9.90 1.86
N LEU A 133 -0.20 -8.96 2.75
CA LEU A 133 0.80 -8.29 3.57
C LEU A 133 1.52 -9.25 4.52
N GLU A 134 0.80 -10.20 5.13
CA GLU A 134 1.42 -11.25 5.94
C GLU A 134 2.34 -12.16 5.12
N LYS A 135 1.99 -12.47 3.87
CA LYS A 135 2.86 -13.24 2.98
C LYS A 135 4.19 -12.51 2.76
N ILE A 136 4.15 -11.18 2.53
CA ILE A 136 5.37 -10.37 2.35
C ILE A 136 6.23 -10.41 3.61
N GLU A 137 5.63 -10.28 4.79
CA GLU A 137 6.36 -10.31 6.08
C GLU A 137 7.07 -11.65 6.32
N LYS A 138 6.47 -12.75 5.83
CA LYS A 138 7.04 -14.10 5.92
C LYS A 138 8.11 -14.38 4.86
N LEU A 139 8.21 -13.55 3.82
CA LEU A 139 9.38 -13.60 2.95
C LEU A 139 10.58 -13.24 3.84
N LYS A 140 11.58 -14.11 3.90
CA LYS A 140 12.79 -13.87 4.71
C LYS A 140 13.57 -12.71 4.08
N ILE A 141 13.15 -11.49 4.36
CA ILE A 141 13.81 -10.25 3.96
C ILE A 141 15.00 -10.08 4.91
N ALA A 142 16.05 -10.87 4.67
CA ALA A 142 17.32 -10.85 5.39
C ALA A 142 18.29 -9.84 4.78
#